data_AF-A0A7W2M1Q8-F1
#
_entry.id   AF-A0A7W2M1Q8-F1
#
_cell.length_a   1.000
_cell.length_b   1.000
_cell.length_c   1.000
_cell.angle_alpha   90.00
_cell.angle_beta   90.00
_cell.angle_gamma   90.00
#
_symmetry.space_group_name_H-M   'P 1'
#
loop_
_entity.id
_entity.type
_entity.pdbx_description
1 polymer ?
#
loop_
_entity_poly.entity_id
_entity_poly.type
_entity_poly.pdbx_seq_one_letter_code
_entity_poly.pdbx_strand_id
1 'polypeptide(L)' 'MSDCGEHPSVYYLGRECRRNGGGKLANPFAFHTFHGSWFLAGWNDMDMEIEQKNPKRAAKNKAA' A
#
# COMPACT_ATOMS: atom_id res chain seq x y z
N MET A 1 3.66 -28.04 -0.49
CA MET A 1 2.78 -26.98 0.04
C MET A 1 3.48 -25.68 -0.24
N SER A 2 3.14 -25.03 -1.35
CA SER A 2 3.68 -23.70 -1.64
C SER A 2 3.07 -22.77 -0.60
N ASP A 3 3.92 -22.08 0.15
CA ASP A 3 3.55 -21.01 1.06
C ASP A 3 3.05 -19.84 0.19
N CYS A 4 1.85 -20.03 -0.38
CA CYS A 4 1.15 -19.01 -1.12
C CYS A 4 0.75 -18.00 -0.06
N GLY A 5 1.59 -16.97 0.12
CA GLY A 5 1.26 -15.84 0.98
C GLY A 5 -0.21 -15.45 0.77
N GLU A 6 -0.89 -15.09 1.86
CA GLU A 6 -2.33 -14.82 1.90
C GLU A 6 -2.83 -13.90 0.76
N HIS A 7 -1.93 -13.09 0.21
CA HIS A 7 -2.18 -12.16 -0.88
C HIS A 7 -1.28 -12.41 -2.10
N PRO A 8 -1.70 -12.00 -3.32
CA PRO A 8 -0.86 -12.04 -4.52
C PRO A 8 0.45 -11.23 -4.37
N SER A 9 1.51 -11.60 -5.08
CA SER A 9 2.82 -10.92 -5.00
C SER A 9 2.75 -9.40 -5.18
N VAL A 10 1.87 -8.92 -6.07
CA VAL A 10 1.64 -7.48 -6.32
C VAL A 10 1.16 -6.70 -5.10
N TYR A 11 0.50 -7.36 -4.14
CA TYR A 11 0.15 -6.75 -2.85
C TYR A 11 1.41 -6.34 -2.08
N TYR A 12 2.39 -7.24 -1.99
CA TYR A 12 3.65 -6.97 -1.30
C TYR A 12 4.51 -5.92 -2.01
N LEU A 13 4.44 -5.83 -3.35
CA LEU A 13 5.05 -4.73 -4.11
C LEU A 13 4.47 -3.36 -3.73
N GLY A 14 3.14 -3.28 -3.55
CA GLY A 14 2.47 -2.06 -3.09
C GLY A 14 2.92 -1.64 -1.69
N ARG A 15 3.03 -2.61 -0.78
CA ARG A 15 3.56 -2.39 0.59
C ARG A 15 5.00 -1.87 0.56
N GLU A 16 5.88 -2.52 -0.19
CA GLU A 16 7.27 -2.12 -0.32
C GLU A 16 7.41 -0.72 -0.93
N CYS A 17 6.64 -0.44 -1.99
CA CYS A 17 6.60 0.88 -2.60
C CYS A 17 6.26 1.97 -1.58
N ARG A 18 5.22 1.77 -0.76
CA ARG A 18 4.86 2.74 0.29
C ARG A 18 5.95 2.89 1.34
N ARG A 19 6.51 1.77 1.80
CA ARG A 19 7.58 1.74 2.80
C ARG A 19 8.81 2.53 2.35
N ASN A 20 9.12 2.49 1.05
CA ASN A 20 10.21 3.25 0.43
C ASN A 20 9.85 4.71 0.13
N GLY A 21 8.67 5.18 0.54
CA GLY A 21 8.22 6.56 0.33
C GLY A 21 7.51 6.82 -1.00
N GLY A 22 7.30 5.78 -1.82
CA GLY A 22 6.59 5.88 -3.10
C GLY A 22 5.10 6.23 -2.92
N GLY A 23 4.56 7.00 -3.85
CA GLY A 23 3.15 7.39 -3.89
C GLY A 23 2.26 6.39 -4.63
N LYS A 24 0.93 6.56 -4.55
CA LYS A 24 -0.06 5.71 -5.24
C LYS A 24 0.12 5.65 -6.76
N LEU A 25 0.63 6.74 -7.35
CA LEU A 25 0.90 6.86 -8.79
C LEU A 25 2.13 6.08 -9.26
N ALA A 26 2.92 5.52 -8.33
CA ALA A 26 4.01 4.61 -8.66
C ALA A 26 3.51 3.20 -9.02
N ASN A 27 2.20 2.95 -8.94
CA ASN A 27 1.58 1.72 -9.41
C ASN A 27 1.84 1.55 -10.92
N PRO A 28 2.57 0.50 -11.35
CA PRO A 28 2.84 0.27 -12.78
C PRO A 28 1.63 -0.32 -13.53
N PHE A 29 0.57 -0.70 -12.81
CA PHE A 29 -0.64 -1.30 -13.36
C PHE A 29 -1.78 -0.29 -13.42
N ALA A 30 -2.68 -0.45 -14.38
CA ALA A 30 -3.93 0.30 -14.41
C ALA A 30 -4.77 -0.02 -13.17
N PHE A 31 -5.29 1.00 -12.49
CA PHE A 31 -5.94 0.89 -11.18
C PHE A 31 -7.15 -0.05 -11.14
N HIS A 32 -7.84 -0.23 -12.28
CA HIS A 32 -9.03 -1.09 -12.40
C HIS A 32 -8.69 -2.56 -12.69
N THR A 33 -7.42 -2.89 -12.89
CA THR A 33 -6.99 -4.26 -13.14
C THR A 33 -6.79 -5.01 -11.83
N PHE A 34 -6.90 -6.34 -11.85
CA PHE A 34 -6.64 -7.19 -10.68
C PHE A 34 -5.29 -6.85 -10.02
N HIS A 35 -4.23 -6.70 -10.82
CA HIS A 35 -2.90 -6.35 -10.33
C HIS A 35 -2.84 -4.94 -9.73
N GLY A 36 -3.47 -3.96 -10.38
CA GLY A 36 -3.54 -2.59 -9.89
C GLY A 36 -4.30 -2.46 -8.58
N SER A 37 -5.43 -3.16 -8.45
CA SER A 37 -6.23 -3.21 -7.22
C SER A 37 -5.44 -3.80 -6.05
N TRP A 38 -4.75 -4.92 -6.25
CA TRP A 38 -3.96 -5.55 -5.19
C TRP A 38 -2.72 -4.73 -4.80
N PHE A 39 -2.05 -4.09 -5.77
CA PHE A 39 -0.96 -3.16 -5.48
C PHE A 39 -1.45 -2.00 -4.60
N LEU A 40 -2.58 -1.39 -4.95
CA LEU A 40 -3.14 -0.28 -4.17
C LEU A 40 -3.61 -0.74 -2.78
N ALA A 41 -4.16 -1.95 -2.65
CA ALA A 41 -4.54 -2.51 -1.36
C ALA A 41 -3.33 -2.59 -0.42
N GLY A 42 -2.22 -3.19 -0.88
CA GLY A 42 -1.00 -3.26 -0.09
C GLY A 42 -0.39 -1.89 0.21
N TRP A 43 -0.41 -0.97 -0.75
CA TRP A 43 0.04 0.40 -0.52
C TRP A 43 -0.77 1.08 0.60
N ASN A 44 -2.11 0.97 0.57
CA ASN A 44 -2.99 1.60 1.55
C ASN A 44 -2.83 0.99 2.95
N ASP A 45 -2.73 -0.33 3.07
CA ASP A 45 -2.50 -1.00 4.36
C ASP A 45 -1.19 -0.53 5.00
N MET A 46 -0.11 -0.47 4.21
CA MET A 46 1.18 0.02 4.71
C MET A 46 1.12 1.52 5.06
N ASP A 47 0.34 2.33 4.34
CA ASP A 47 0.15 3.74 4.67
C ASP A 47 -0.56 3.90 6.01
N MET A 48 -1.65 3.16 6.24
CA MET A 48 -2.36 3.13 7.51
C MET A 48 -1.47 2.66 8.67
N GLU A 49 -0.65 1.62 8.47
CA GLU A 49 0.31 1.17 9.48
C GLU A 49 1.37 2.24 9.81
N ILE A 50 1.85 2.99 8.81
CA ILE A 50 2.78 4.10 9.02
C ILE A 50 2.10 5.25 9.77
N GLU A 51 0.86 5.56 9.43
CA GLU A 51 0.06 6.58 10.11
C GLU A 51 -0.21 6.22 11.57
N GLN A 52 -0.59 4.97 11.85
CA GLN A 52 -0.77 4.49 13.22
C GLN A 52 0.51 4.58 14.05
N LYS A 53 1.67 4.27 13.44
CA LYS A 53 2.99 4.38 14.09
C LYS A 53 3.46 5.82 14.26
N ASN A 54 2.85 6.78 13.54
CA ASN A 54 3.19 8.19 13.63
C ASN A 54 1.92 9.06 13.81
N PRO A 55 1.42 9.21 15.05
CA PRO A 55 0.19 9.94 15.33
C PRO A 55 0.24 11.43 14.93
N LYS A 56 1.44 12.02 14.78
CA LYS A 56 1.60 13.39 14.27
C LYS A 56 1.23 13.52 12.78
N ARG A 57 1.38 12.44 12.00
CA ARG A 57 0.98 12.39 10.59
C ARG A 57 -0.53 12.18 10.44
N ALA A 58 -1.11 11.31 11.27
CA ALA A 58 -2.55 11.07 11.30
C ALA A 58 -3.35 12.36 11.62
N ALA A 59 -2.85 13.20 12.52
CA ALA A 59 -3.46 14.49 12.85
C ALA A 59 -3.45 15.48 11.67
N LYS A 60 -2.42 15.43 10.81
CA LYS A 60 -2.27 16.34 9.67
C LYS A 60 -3.21 15.99 8.50
N ASN A 61 -3.52 14.70 8.32
CA ASN A 61 -4.42 14.24 7.26
C ASN A 61 -5.92 14.39 7.59
N LYS A 62 -6.27 14.64 8.86
CA LYS A 62 -7.66 14.88 9.31
C LYS A 62 -8.13 16.32 9.14
N ALA A 63 -7.23 17.25 8.83
CA ALA A 63 -7.50 18.69 8.77
C ALA A 63 -7.56 19.25 7.34
N ALA A 64 -7.62 18.38 6.32
CA ALA A 64 -7.69 18.74 4.91
C ALA A 64 -8.96 18.18 4.26
#